data_AF-A0A4Q4MQ46-F1
#
_entry.id   AF-A0A4Q4MQ46-F1
#
_cell.length_a   1.000
_cell.length_b   1.000
_cell.length_c   1.000
_cell.angle_alpha   90.00
_cell.angle_beta   90.00
_cell.angle_gamma   90.00
#
_symmetry.space_group_name_H-M   'P 1'
#
loop_
_entity.id
_entity.type
_entity.pdbx_description
1 polymer ?
#
loop_
_entity_poly.entity_id
_entity_poly.type
_entity_poly.pdbx_seq_one_letter_code
_entity_poly.pdbx_strand_id
1 'polypeptide(L)'
;MHFSTIFAASAMASAAFAADHKVLVGTKAGDLVFKPDSLKAAEGDTVTFSFWPKNHSVAQATFANPCQPMQNGFWSGFVPTTDMEAVAPTTFTYEVKNASAPVWFYCTQGKHCQNGMVGVINPPASGPNTIEAFKNASEKATENVSPTSTAGSGGNLSENGTSTSGSSSSSSPAATGAASHLAGSAMFAGMTGLFTFFML
;
A
#
# COMPACT_ATOMS: atom_id res chain seq x y z
N MET A 1 38.32 -58.75 -3.74
CA MET A 1 37.18 -58.20 -2.99
C MET A 1 37.32 -56.68 -2.95
N HIS A 2 36.80 -55.96 -3.94
CA HIS A 2 36.80 -54.48 -3.94
C HIS A 2 35.42 -54.00 -3.51
N PHE A 3 35.32 -53.40 -2.33
CA PHE A 3 34.09 -52.76 -1.84
C PHE A 3 34.18 -51.26 -2.13
N SER A 4 33.42 -50.80 -3.13
CA SER A 4 33.20 -49.37 -3.36
C SER A 4 32.11 -48.87 -2.42
N THR A 5 32.48 -48.03 -1.46
CA THR A 5 31.55 -47.33 -0.57
C THR A 5 31.04 -46.07 -1.27
N ILE A 6 29.77 -46.10 -1.69
CA ILE A 6 29.06 -44.93 -2.19
C ILE A 6 28.60 -44.12 -0.97
N PHE A 7 29.25 -42.99 -0.71
CA PHE A 7 28.73 -42.00 0.25
C PHE A 7 27.50 -41.32 -0.39
N ALA A 8 26.31 -41.68 0.07
CA ALA A 8 25.09 -40.95 -0.25
C ALA A 8 25.10 -39.61 0.50
N ALA A 9 25.34 -38.51 -0.22
CA ALA A 9 25.20 -37.17 0.32
C ALA A 9 23.70 -36.82 0.38
N SER A 10 23.11 -36.85 1.58
CA SER A 10 21.77 -36.29 1.82
C SER A 10 21.85 -34.77 1.68
N ALA A 11 21.32 -34.23 0.57
CA ALA A 11 21.10 -32.81 0.39
C ALA A 11 19.97 -32.34 1.31
N MET A 12 20.31 -31.53 2.31
CA MET A 12 19.33 -30.89 3.17
C MET A 12 18.79 -29.65 2.45
N ALA A 13 17.64 -29.79 1.78
CA ALA A 13 16.96 -28.68 1.14
C ALA A 13 16.45 -27.71 2.22
N SER A 14 17.06 -26.52 2.29
CA SER A 14 16.59 -25.43 3.14
C SER A 14 15.35 -24.82 2.49
N ALA A 15 14.18 -24.92 3.14
CA ALA A 15 13.03 -24.12 2.75
C ALA A 15 13.32 -22.66 3.10
N ALA A 16 13.61 -21.83 2.10
CA ALA A 16 13.70 -20.38 2.29
C ALA A 16 12.27 -19.83 2.41
N PHE A 17 11.86 -19.45 3.62
CA PHE A 17 10.64 -18.68 3.83
C PHE A 17 10.93 -17.19 3.57
N ALA A 18 10.06 -16.52 2.82
CA ALA A 18 10.08 -15.07 2.70
C ALA A 18 9.84 -14.43 4.09
N ALA A 19 10.73 -13.55 4.52
CA ALA A 19 10.60 -12.85 5.78
C ALA A 19 9.72 -11.59 5.63
N ASP A 20 9.05 -11.20 6.72
CA ASP A 20 8.30 -9.95 6.78
C ASP A 20 9.00 -8.95 7.72
N HIS A 21 9.38 -7.80 7.15
CA HIS A 21 10.05 -6.71 7.83
C HIS A 21 9.03 -5.63 8.18
N LYS A 22 8.92 -5.27 9.46
CA LYS A 22 7.97 -4.25 9.91
C LYS A 22 8.58 -2.86 9.90
N VAL A 23 7.85 -1.89 9.33
CA VAL A 23 8.16 -0.47 9.41
C VAL A 23 6.99 0.26 10.03
N LEU A 24 7.21 0.89 11.17
CA LEU A 24 6.25 1.81 11.77
C LEU A 24 6.25 3.12 10.98
N VAL A 25 5.07 3.59 10.62
CA VAL A 25 4.83 4.89 10.00
C VAL A 25 4.31 5.82 11.07
N GLY A 26 5.20 6.67 11.58
CA GLY A 26 5.00 7.40 12.82
C GLY A 26 5.29 6.56 14.06
N THR A 27 5.05 7.14 15.22
CA THR A 27 5.16 6.46 16.53
C THR A 27 3.94 6.77 17.39
N LYS A 28 3.79 6.05 18.50
CA LYS A 28 2.79 6.35 19.53
C LYS A 28 2.85 7.81 20.02
N ALA A 29 4.06 8.38 20.11
CA ALA A 29 4.26 9.77 20.50
C ALA A 29 3.86 10.78 19.39
N GLY A 30 3.52 10.29 18.19
CA GLY A 30 3.19 11.09 17.03
C GLY A 30 4.42 11.64 16.30
N ASP A 31 5.57 10.99 16.41
CA ASP A 31 6.79 11.42 15.70
C ASP A 31 6.61 11.28 14.18
N LEU A 32 7.23 12.17 13.41
CA LEU A 32 7.19 12.16 11.94
C LEU A 32 8.35 11.31 11.37
N VAL A 33 8.32 10.00 11.64
CA VAL A 33 9.44 9.11 11.30
C VAL A 33 8.97 7.77 10.75
N PHE A 34 9.81 7.13 9.95
CA PHE A 34 9.72 5.69 9.70
C PHE A 34 10.61 4.97 10.70
N LYS A 35 10.14 3.87 11.31
CA LYS A 35 10.95 3.05 12.23
C LYS A 35 10.91 1.56 11.90
N PRO A 36 12.04 0.93 11.50
CA PRO A 36 13.30 1.59 11.14
C PRO A 36 13.13 2.47 9.88
N ASP A 37 13.99 3.48 9.73
CA ASP A 37 14.08 4.31 8.52
C ASP A 37 15.02 3.72 7.47
N SER A 38 15.80 2.71 7.84
CA SER A 38 16.69 1.96 6.97
C SER A 38 16.67 0.49 7.36
N LEU A 39 16.41 -0.39 6.39
CA LEU A 39 16.44 -1.84 6.61
C LEU A 39 17.04 -2.58 5.41
N LYS A 40 17.43 -3.84 5.63
CA LYS A 40 17.82 -4.77 4.57
C LYS A 40 16.83 -5.92 4.49
N ALA A 41 16.46 -6.31 3.28
CA ALA A 41 15.50 -7.36 3.00
C ALA A 41 15.92 -8.13 1.74
N ALA A 42 15.78 -9.45 1.76
CA ALA A 42 16.11 -10.32 0.63
C ALA A 42 15.05 -10.22 -0.47
N GLU A 43 15.38 -10.71 -1.67
CA GLU A 43 14.38 -10.86 -2.74
C GLU A 43 13.29 -11.83 -2.30
N GLY A 44 12.04 -11.44 -2.52
CA GLY A 44 10.85 -12.18 -2.07
C GLY A 44 10.40 -11.86 -0.66
N ASP A 45 11.20 -11.18 0.17
CA ASP A 45 10.75 -10.66 1.47
C ASP A 45 9.67 -9.59 1.28
N THR A 46 8.85 -9.39 2.32
CA THR A 46 7.88 -8.30 2.38
C THR A 46 8.32 -7.23 3.37
N VAL A 47 7.97 -5.98 3.08
CA VAL A 47 8.07 -4.85 4.00
C VAL A 47 6.67 -4.36 4.29
N THR A 48 6.22 -4.55 5.53
CA THR A 48 4.88 -4.17 5.98
C THR A 48 4.95 -2.87 6.78
N PHE A 49 4.26 -1.85 6.27
CA PHE A 49 4.10 -0.54 6.87
C PHE A 49 2.85 -0.51 7.75
N SER A 50 3.03 -0.18 9.03
CA SER A 50 1.95 -0.06 10.02
C SER A 50 1.85 1.38 10.53
N PHE A 51 0.66 1.96 10.45
CA PHE A 51 0.46 3.40 10.62
C PHE A 51 0.04 3.74 12.04
N TRP A 52 0.86 4.52 12.75
CA TRP A 52 0.49 5.13 14.03
C TRP A 52 -0.44 6.34 13.80
N PRO A 53 -1.03 6.91 14.87
CA PRO A 53 -1.89 8.08 14.88
C PRO A 53 -1.43 9.23 13.99
N LYS A 54 -2.39 10.07 13.59
CA LYS A 54 -2.30 11.12 12.57
C LYS A 54 -2.55 10.56 11.18
N ASN A 55 -2.38 11.42 10.17
CA ASN A 55 -2.50 11.03 8.78
C ASN A 55 -1.11 10.86 8.18
N HIS A 56 -0.81 9.66 7.72
CA HIS A 56 0.48 9.33 7.13
C HIS A 56 0.29 8.59 5.80
N SER A 57 1.38 8.46 5.06
CA SER A 57 1.42 7.79 3.76
C SER A 57 2.83 7.29 3.49
N VAL A 58 2.97 6.41 2.50
CA VAL A 58 4.26 5.93 1.99
C VAL A 58 4.22 5.99 0.47
N ALA A 59 5.09 6.81 -0.11
CA ALA A 59 5.29 6.89 -1.56
C ALA A 59 6.74 6.58 -1.88
N GLN A 60 6.97 5.86 -2.98
CA GLN A 60 8.32 5.65 -3.49
C GLN A 60 8.85 6.92 -4.15
N ALA A 61 10.12 7.21 -3.92
CA ALA A 61 10.88 8.29 -4.53
C ALA A 61 12.13 7.76 -5.23
N THR A 62 12.76 8.62 -6.03
CA THR A 62 14.15 8.40 -6.45
C THR A 62 15.07 9.07 -5.44
N PHE A 63 16.29 8.55 -5.26
CA PHE A 63 17.28 9.17 -4.37
C PHE A 63 17.51 10.66 -4.69
N ALA A 64 17.54 10.99 -5.99
CA ALA A 64 17.81 12.35 -6.47
C ALA A 64 16.65 13.34 -6.21
N ASN A 65 15.43 12.85 -6.04
CA ASN A 65 14.23 13.68 -5.88
C ASN A 65 13.42 13.21 -4.66
N PRO A 66 13.90 13.47 -3.42
CA PRO A 66 13.08 13.28 -2.24
C PRO A 66 11.82 14.17 -2.31
N CYS A 67 10.76 13.75 -1.63
CA CYS A 67 9.47 14.45 -1.58
C CYS A 67 8.73 14.56 -2.94
N GLN A 68 9.18 13.79 -3.94
CA GLN A 68 8.57 13.71 -5.26
C GLN A 68 8.30 12.24 -5.61
N PRO A 69 7.14 11.92 -6.21
CA PRO A 69 6.79 10.55 -6.51
C PRO A 69 7.66 10.02 -7.66
N MET A 70 8.20 8.82 -7.49
CA MET A 70 8.85 8.09 -8.58
C MET A 70 7.79 7.65 -9.60
N GLN A 71 8.09 7.82 -10.89
CA GLN A 71 7.23 7.33 -11.96
C GLN A 71 7.06 5.80 -11.84
N ASN A 72 5.83 5.32 -11.85
CA ASN A 72 5.46 3.92 -11.61
C ASN A 72 5.96 3.35 -10.26
N GLY A 73 6.28 4.23 -9.31
CA GLY A 73 6.61 3.84 -7.94
C GLY A 73 5.37 3.40 -7.17
N PHE A 74 5.60 2.75 -6.03
CA PHE A 74 4.48 2.35 -5.18
C PHE A 74 3.86 3.54 -4.44
N TRP A 75 2.59 3.38 -4.05
CA TRP A 75 1.82 4.38 -3.32
C TRP A 75 0.83 3.73 -2.36
N SER A 76 0.94 3.98 -1.06
CA SER A 76 0.00 3.43 -0.07
C SER A 76 -1.35 4.15 -0.06
N GLY A 77 -1.43 5.39 -0.56
CA GLY A 77 -2.51 6.29 -0.16
C GLY A 77 -2.28 6.89 1.22
N PHE A 78 -3.15 7.80 1.63
CA PHE A 78 -3.20 8.31 3.00
C PHE A 78 -3.93 7.31 3.91
N VAL A 79 -3.35 7.03 5.06
CA VAL A 79 -3.93 6.18 6.10
C VAL A 79 -4.13 7.03 7.36
N PRO A 80 -5.33 7.60 7.57
CA PRO A 80 -5.64 8.38 8.76
C PRO A 80 -5.91 7.45 9.95
N THR A 81 -5.23 7.69 11.05
CA THR A 81 -5.35 6.90 12.29
C THR A 81 -5.71 7.82 13.45
N THR A 82 -6.84 7.54 14.12
CA THR A 82 -7.37 8.37 15.21
C THR A 82 -7.09 7.81 16.61
N ASP A 83 -6.90 6.49 16.74
CA ASP A 83 -6.64 5.83 18.02
C ASP A 83 -5.20 6.09 18.48
N MET A 84 -5.02 6.95 19.48
CA MET A 84 -3.71 7.36 19.99
C MET A 84 -2.86 6.21 20.58
N GLU A 85 -3.48 5.07 20.90
CA GLU A 85 -2.84 3.96 21.60
C GLU A 85 -2.56 2.76 20.69
N ALA A 86 -3.03 2.77 19.44
CA ALA A 86 -2.91 1.67 18.50
C ALA A 86 -2.49 2.12 17.09
N VAL A 87 -1.98 1.18 16.30
CA VAL A 87 -1.81 1.37 14.85
C VAL A 87 -3.15 1.17 14.13
N ALA A 88 -3.28 1.74 12.93
CA ALA A 88 -4.41 1.48 12.05
C ALA A 88 -4.57 -0.03 11.78
N PRO A 89 -5.82 -0.51 11.57
CA PRO A 89 -6.04 -1.84 11.02
C PRO A 89 -5.51 -1.94 9.58
N THR A 90 -5.36 -0.81 8.89
CA THR A 90 -4.81 -0.72 7.55
C THR A 90 -3.29 -0.84 7.55
N THR A 91 -2.75 -1.75 6.74
CA THR A 91 -1.32 -1.87 6.45
C THR A 91 -1.07 -1.73 4.96
N PHE A 92 0.12 -1.27 4.61
CA PHE A 92 0.62 -1.30 3.24
C PHE A 92 1.81 -2.25 3.18
N THR A 93 1.83 -3.17 2.22
CA THR A 93 2.91 -4.15 2.07
C THR A 93 3.57 -4.00 0.69
N TYR A 94 4.90 -3.96 0.69
CA TYR A 94 5.73 -3.97 -0.51
C TYR A 94 6.55 -5.27 -0.54
N GLU A 95 6.54 -5.98 -1.66
CA GLU A 95 7.40 -7.16 -1.87
C GLU A 95 8.71 -6.72 -2.53
N VAL A 96 9.83 -7.12 -1.96
CA VAL A 96 11.16 -6.80 -2.46
C VAL A 96 11.44 -7.62 -3.71
N LYS A 97 11.38 -6.95 -4.88
CA LYS A 97 11.59 -7.59 -6.19
C LYS A 97 13.06 -7.68 -6.61
N ASN A 98 13.91 -6.81 -6.08
CA ASN A 98 15.34 -6.78 -6.36
C ASN A 98 16.09 -6.28 -5.11
N ALA A 99 16.88 -7.15 -4.47
CA ALA A 99 17.55 -6.79 -3.22
C ALA A 99 18.78 -5.90 -3.44
N SER A 100 19.28 -5.82 -4.67
CA SER A 100 20.40 -4.96 -5.06
C SER A 100 19.97 -3.56 -5.50
N ALA A 101 18.65 -3.31 -5.63
CA ALA A 101 18.09 -2.02 -5.99
C ALA A 101 17.54 -1.30 -4.74
N PRO A 102 18.17 -0.19 -4.30
CA PRO A 102 17.65 0.58 -3.17
C PRO A 102 16.27 1.16 -3.46
N VAL A 103 15.37 1.05 -2.49
CA VAL A 103 14.01 1.59 -2.58
C VAL A 103 13.87 2.73 -1.58
N TRP A 104 13.87 3.97 -2.09
CA TRP A 104 13.72 5.18 -1.30
C TRP A 104 12.25 5.56 -1.20
N PHE A 105 11.81 6.00 -0.03
CA PHE A 105 10.41 6.34 0.21
C PHE A 105 10.25 7.48 1.20
N TYR A 106 9.08 8.10 1.18
CA TYR A 106 8.77 9.29 1.98
C TYR A 106 7.29 9.37 2.34
N CYS A 107 6.97 10.20 3.33
CA CYS A 107 5.61 10.57 3.66
C CYS A 107 5.18 11.84 2.94
N THR A 108 4.05 11.79 2.23
CA THR A 108 3.55 12.88 1.41
C THR A 108 2.65 13.87 2.17
N GLN A 109 2.39 13.60 3.46
CA GLN A 109 1.52 14.46 4.27
C GLN A 109 2.22 15.79 4.59
N GLY A 110 1.62 16.91 4.14
CA GLY A 110 2.08 18.26 4.49
C GLY A 110 3.60 18.42 4.32
N LYS A 111 4.29 18.85 5.38
CA LYS A 111 5.76 18.96 5.40
C LYS A 111 6.48 17.76 6.03
N HIS A 112 5.85 16.59 6.13
CA HIS A 112 6.46 15.44 6.81
C HIS A 112 7.78 15.02 6.14
N CYS A 113 7.83 14.99 4.81
CA CYS A 113 9.06 14.67 4.07
C CYS A 113 10.18 15.69 4.34
N GLN A 114 9.87 17.00 4.29
CA GLN A 114 10.83 18.06 4.60
C GLN A 114 11.24 18.08 6.08
N ASN A 115 10.43 17.50 6.97
CA ASN A 115 10.78 17.32 8.37
C ASN A 115 11.53 15.99 8.63
N GLY A 116 12.04 15.34 7.58
CA GLY A 116 12.88 14.15 7.68
C GLY A 116 12.13 12.81 7.71
N MET A 117 10.81 12.80 7.42
CA MET A 117 10.02 11.56 7.33
C MET A 117 10.26 10.85 5.99
N VAL A 118 11.44 10.25 5.89
CA VAL A 118 11.94 9.49 4.73
C VAL A 118 12.61 8.20 5.19
N GLY A 119 12.71 7.22 4.28
CA GLY A 119 13.34 5.94 4.56
C GLY A 119 13.88 5.23 3.33
N VAL A 120 14.56 4.11 3.56
CA VAL A 120 15.18 3.28 2.52
C VAL A 120 15.13 1.79 2.84
N ILE A 121 14.77 0.98 1.86
CA ILE A 121 14.98 -0.47 1.87
C ILE A 121 16.21 -0.76 1.02
N ASN A 122 17.09 -1.63 1.53
CA ASN A 122 18.34 -2.02 0.87
C ASN A 122 19.21 -0.81 0.46
N PRO A 123 19.63 0.05 1.41
CA PRO A 123 20.55 1.14 1.09
C PRO A 123 21.86 0.59 0.51
N PRO A 124 22.53 1.35 -0.38
CA PRO A 124 23.86 1.01 -0.86
C PRO A 124 24.83 0.74 0.29
N ALA A 125 25.65 -0.30 0.17
CA ALA A 125 26.64 -0.64 1.21
C ALA A 125 27.79 0.37 1.30
N SER A 126 27.98 1.19 0.27
CA SER A 126 29.01 2.23 0.20
C SER A 126 28.59 3.33 -0.77
N GLY A 127 29.34 4.44 -0.77
CA GLY A 127 29.09 5.58 -1.63
C GLY A 127 28.27 6.68 -0.95
N PRO A 128 27.92 7.75 -1.69
CA PRO A 128 27.31 8.94 -1.12
C PRO A 128 25.80 8.81 -0.87
N ASN A 129 25.17 7.75 -1.39
CA ASN A 129 23.72 7.59 -1.33
C ASN A 129 23.29 6.91 -0.02
N THR A 130 23.36 7.65 1.08
CA THR A 130 22.98 7.18 2.42
C THR A 130 21.61 7.71 2.85
N ILE A 131 21.03 7.13 3.92
CA ILE A 131 19.78 7.63 4.50
C ILE A 131 19.92 9.06 5.03
N GLU A 132 21.09 9.41 5.58
CA GLU A 132 21.41 10.76 6.03
C GLU A 132 21.47 11.74 4.86
N ALA A 133 22.07 11.34 3.73
CA ALA A 133 22.10 12.15 2.52
C ALA A 133 20.69 12.38 1.96
N PHE A 134 19.84 11.35 1.98
CA PHE A 134 18.45 11.46 1.53
C PHE A 134 17.60 12.37 2.44
N LYS A 135 17.77 12.27 3.76
CA LYS A 135 17.15 13.19 4.74
C LYS A 135 17.59 14.65 4.52
N ASN A 136 18.89 14.88 4.41
CA ASN A 136 19.44 16.22 4.18
C ASN A 136 18.94 16.85 2.86
N ALA A 137 18.69 16.02 1.85
CA ALA A 137 18.10 16.46 0.59
C ALA A 137 16.59 16.71 0.73
N SER A 138 15.86 15.90 1.52
CA SER A 138 14.42 16.07 1.73
C SER A 138 14.09 17.35 2.49
N GLU A 139 14.90 17.74 3.47
CA GLU A 139 14.77 19.02 4.20
C GLU A 139 14.85 20.26 3.28
N LYS A 140 15.54 20.11 2.15
CA LYS A 140 15.72 21.18 1.16
C LYS A 140 14.69 21.14 0.03
N ALA A 141 13.80 20.14 0.00
CA ALA A 141 12.79 20.02 -1.03
C ALA A 141 11.76 21.16 -0.91
N THR A 142 11.51 21.86 -2.01
CA THR A 142 10.57 22.99 -2.04
C THR A 142 9.13 22.53 -1.82
N GLU A 143 8.77 21.37 -2.37
CA GLU A 143 7.41 20.83 -2.37
C GLU A 143 7.38 19.37 -1.91
N ASN A 144 6.24 18.97 -1.36
CA ASN A 144 5.93 17.57 -1.03
C ASN A 144 4.73 17.13 -1.86
N VAL A 145 4.95 16.22 -2.81
CA VAL A 145 3.97 15.89 -3.84
C VAL A 145 3.45 14.48 -3.61
N SER A 146 2.14 14.30 -3.52
CA SER A 146 1.55 12.96 -3.46
C SER A 146 1.44 12.34 -4.87
N PRO A 147 1.65 11.02 -5.03
CA PRO A 147 1.31 10.33 -6.27
C PRO A 147 -0.16 10.52 -6.65
N THR A 148 -0.44 10.59 -7.96
CA THR A 148 -1.81 10.60 -8.52
C THR A 148 -2.33 9.20 -8.87
N SER A 149 -1.51 8.17 -8.65
CA SER A 149 -1.91 6.77 -8.84
C SER A 149 -2.90 6.32 -7.77
N THR A 150 -3.60 5.21 -8.03
CA THR A 150 -4.53 4.61 -7.06
C THR A 150 -3.79 4.17 -5.80
N ALA A 151 -4.36 4.40 -4.63
CA ALA A 151 -3.84 3.86 -3.37
C ALA A 151 -3.66 2.33 -3.46
N GLY A 152 -2.55 1.81 -2.92
CA GLY A 152 -2.14 0.42 -3.06
C GLY A 152 -1.35 0.10 -4.33
N SER A 153 -1.19 1.02 -5.29
CA SER A 153 -0.37 0.78 -6.49
C SER A 153 1.06 0.39 -6.11
N GLY A 154 1.62 -0.61 -6.80
CA GLY A 154 2.99 -1.09 -6.56
C GLY A 154 3.19 -1.88 -5.25
N GLY A 155 2.12 -2.16 -4.51
CA GLY A 155 2.12 -2.99 -3.31
C GLY A 155 0.72 -3.56 -3.03
N ASN A 156 0.42 -3.80 -1.76
CA ASN A 156 -0.91 -4.23 -1.33
C ASN A 156 -1.36 -3.40 -0.13
N LEU A 157 -2.55 -2.82 -0.21
CA LEU A 157 -3.21 -2.17 0.92
C LEU A 157 -4.22 -3.16 1.50
N SER A 158 -4.09 -3.48 2.78
CA SER A 158 -4.95 -4.45 3.46
C SER A 158 -5.52 -3.84 4.73
N GLU A 159 -6.81 -4.03 4.97
CA GLU A 159 -7.47 -3.67 6.23
C GLU A 159 -7.71 -4.93 7.05
N ASN A 160 -7.01 -5.08 8.17
CA ASN A 160 -7.25 -6.17 9.10
C ASN A 160 -8.41 -5.82 10.03
N GLY A 161 -9.63 -5.94 9.51
CA GLY A 161 -10.88 -5.88 10.25
C GLY A 161 -11.82 -6.95 9.71
N THR A 162 -12.32 -7.83 10.61
CA THR A 162 -13.36 -8.86 10.41
C THR A 162 -13.77 -9.13 8.96
N SER A 163 -13.38 -10.30 8.43
CA SER A 163 -13.87 -10.87 7.18
C SER A 163 -15.37 -10.62 7.01
N THR A 164 -15.73 -9.65 6.16
CA THR A 164 -16.99 -9.75 5.43
C THR A 164 -16.64 -10.54 4.19
N SER A 165 -16.93 -11.83 4.23
CA SER A 165 -16.79 -12.72 3.07
C SER A 165 -17.62 -12.16 1.91
N GLY A 166 -16.99 -11.38 1.04
CA GLY A 166 -17.47 -11.11 -0.29
C GLY A 166 -17.24 -12.35 -1.13
N SER A 167 -18.08 -13.37 -0.96
CA SER A 167 -18.11 -14.52 -1.84
C SER A 167 -18.38 -14.03 -3.26
N SER A 168 -17.36 -14.05 -4.10
CA SER A 168 -17.51 -14.01 -5.55
C SER A 168 -18.17 -15.31 -6.00
N SER A 169 -19.51 -15.37 -5.91
CA SER A 169 -20.29 -16.44 -6.52
C SER A 169 -20.60 -16.06 -7.96
N SER A 170 -19.81 -16.61 -8.87
CA SER A 170 -20.16 -16.80 -10.27
C SER A 170 -21.42 -17.68 -10.37
N SER A 171 -22.53 -17.13 -10.85
CA SER A 171 -23.72 -17.91 -11.18
C SER A 171 -24.18 -17.59 -12.60
N SER A 172 -23.93 -18.56 -13.49
CA SER A 172 -24.59 -18.67 -14.79
C SER A 172 -26.11 -18.74 -14.61
N PRO A 173 -26.92 -18.05 -15.44
CA PRO A 173 -28.36 -18.25 -15.42
C PRO A 173 -28.72 -19.53 -16.18
N ALA A 174 -29.21 -20.53 -15.45
CA ALA A 174 -30.01 -21.61 -16.03
C ALA A 174 -31.48 -21.16 -16.06
N ALA A 175 -32.01 -20.96 -17.26
CA ALA A 175 -33.42 -20.66 -17.47
C ALA A 175 -34.23 -21.95 -17.55
N THR A 176 -35.17 -22.13 -16.63
CA THR A 176 -36.27 -23.09 -16.76
C THR A 176 -37.54 -22.44 -16.22
N GLY A 177 -38.51 -22.24 -17.09
CA GLY A 177 -39.74 -21.49 -16.80
C GLY A 177 -40.80 -22.29 -16.06
N ALA A 178 -41.85 -21.59 -15.60
CA ALA A 178 -43.24 -21.74 -16.06
C ALA A 178 -44.22 -21.02 -15.10
N ALA A 179 -45.21 -20.35 -15.72
CA ALA A 179 -46.63 -20.26 -15.33
C ALA A 179 -46.98 -19.70 -13.93
N SER A 180 -47.40 -18.43 -13.82
CA SER A 180 -48.74 -17.86 -14.04
C SER A 180 -49.65 -17.90 -12.79
N HIS A 181 -50.25 -16.75 -12.43
CA HIS A 181 -51.71 -16.48 -12.44
C HIS A 181 -52.05 -15.15 -11.74
N LEU A 182 -52.78 -14.29 -12.49
CA LEU A 182 -53.93 -13.40 -12.15
C LEU A 182 -53.92 -12.59 -10.84
N ALA A 183 -54.49 -11.39 -10.72
CA ALA A 183 -55.22 -10.44 -11.55
C ALA A 183 -55.50 -9.20 -10.67
N GLY A 184 -55.82 -8.03 -11.25
CA GLY A 184 -56.47 -6.95 -10.50
C GLY A 184 -56.27 -5.55 -11.08
N SER A 185 -57.25 -5.10 -11.86
CA SER A 185 -57.32 -3.81 -12.56
C SER A 185 -57.73 -2.64 -11.66
N ALA A 186 -57.24 -1.42 -11.97
CA ALA A 186 -57.91 -0.11 -11.94
C ALA A 186 -56.87 1.02 -11.78
N MET A 187 -57.03 2.29 -12.15
CA MET A 187 -57.81 3.09 -13.10
C MET A 187 -57.21 4.53 -12.97
N PHE A 188 -57.11 5.27 -14.08
CA PHE A 188 -57.25 6.74 -14.23
C PHE A 188 -56.50 7.76 -13.34
N ALA A 189 -55.79 8.67 -14.02
CA ALA A 189 -55.72 10.15 -13.88
C ALA A 189 -54.26 10.58 -14.13
N GLY A 190 -53.88 11.48 -15.05
CA GLY A 190 -54.64 12.56 -15.65
C GLY A 190 -53.84 13.86 -15.43
N MET A 191 -53.52 14.51 -16.55
CA MET A 191 -53.43 15.97 -16.71
C MET A 191 -52.05 16.65 -16.85
N THR A 192 -51.94 17.22 -18.05
CA THR A 192 -51.04 18.19 -18.65
C THR A 192 -50.88 19.50 -17.84
N GLY A 193 -49.70 20.11 -17.92
CA GLY A 193 -49.46 21.48 -17.46
C GLY A 193 -48.27 22.12 -18.17
N LEU A 194 -48.52 22.65 -19.38
CA LEU A 194 -47.64 23.53 -20.14
C LEU A 194 -47.96 24.98 -19.74
N PHE A 195 -47.02 25.77 -19.23
CA PHE A 195 -47.13 27.24 -19.21
C PHE A 195 -45.77 27.90 -19.33
N THR A 196 -45.56 28.53 -20.49
CA THR A 196 -44.59 29.56 -20.81
C THR A 196 -45.10 30.94 -20.38
N PHE A 197 -44.23 31.97 -20.51
CA PHE A 197 -44.48 33.44 -20.46
C PHE A 197 -44.14 34.11 -19.10
N PHE A 198 -43.45 35.25 -18.94
CA PHE A 198 -42.62 36.19 -19.73
C PHE A 198 -42.16 37.31 -18.76
N MET A 199 -41.03 37.95 -19.09
CA MET A 199 -40.59 39.32 -18.71
C MET A 199 -40.79 39.87 -17.28
N LEU A 200 -39.66 40.18 -16.63
CA LEU A 200 -39.14 41.55 -16.52
C LEU A 200 -37.63 41.51 -16.31
#